data_AF-A0A8H7VFN5-F1
#
_entry.id   AF-A0A8H7VFN5-F1
#
_cell.length_a   1.000
_cell.length_b   1.000
_cell.length_c   1.000
_cell.angle_alpha   90.00
_cell.angle_beta   90.00
_cell.angle_gamma   90.00
#
_symmetry.space_group_name_H-M   'P 1'
#
loop_
_entity.id
_entity.type
_entity.pdbx_description
1 polymer ?
#
loop_
_entity_poly.entity_id
_entity_poly.type
_entity_poly.pdbx_seq_one_letter_code
_entity_poly.pdbx_strand_id
1 'polypeptide(L)'
;MEKEKLADGFCEEFQINFDLAQAQINCITCQQIGTIIIAPDTNASYSPPAPMLRCTNCGGHFTHKQFLEVIVQVSTIIKKHQETKAVTKSDDMDFFIHNFPQLPDYLQAIHKRLDKHDEMFEELVKLQKKVSELTDANNSLQQKNKKLEHELATLRSTEQINPSTGSQASKYASDTDSSNTNNNNNNNNHNKNNSSPSVPTITKSPTPSYAQMTARKVTNKKPTTRQVQAAARKLAPSTQSGFKFVYLHQHHRMTIKQLRDILRKLKINNSHILDVHFPDRGVVGVLIHNDYELELTAQLNRRGVQLHNSFDPCHPDIVRDPEFKDKSTEERTIQAKIIFNNTCNRAINFIKTPHIKLAIAPATNALRPNSQSPPPRTETIDLDDDMDITTTQDNTTTTTI
;
A
#
# COMPACT_ATOMS: atom_id res chain seq x y z
N MET A 1 42.75 -18.82 8.30
CA MET A 1 41.51 -18.60 9.06
C MET A 1 41.23 -17.11 8.99
N GLU A 2 40.36 -16.72 8.06
CA GLU A 2 39.94 -15.33 7.89
C GLU A 2 39.24 -14.86 9.17
N LYS A 3 39.73 -13.76 9.74
CA LYS A 3 39.06 -13.07 10.85
C LYS A 3 37.84 -12.37 10.24
N GLU A 4 36.66 -12.95 10.43
CA GLU A 4 35.40 -12.26 10.12
C GLU A 4 35.41 -10.90 10.81
N LYS A 5 35.27 -9.83 10.02
CA LYS A 5 35.13 -8.48 10.56
C LYS A 5 33.81 -8.43 11.33
N LEU A 6 33.88 -8.06 12.61
CA LEU A 6 32.71 -7.70 13.39
C LEU A 6 31.94 -6.60 12.65
N ALA A 7 30.61 -6.73 12.60
CA ALA A 7 29.72 -5.80 11.90
C ALA A 7 29.86 -4.37 12.46
N ASP A 8 29.78 -3.37 11.57
CA ASP A 8 29.76 -1.96 11.95
C ASP A 8 28.61 -1.72 12.94
N GLY A 9 28.92 -1.21 14.14
CA GLY A 9 27.96 -0.94 15.22
C GLY A 9 27.91 -1.96 16.36
N PHE A 10 28.52 -3.15 16.21
CA PHE A 10 28.52 -4.19 17.27
C PHE A 10 29.06 -3.68 18.62
N CYS A 11 30.10 -2.84 18.58
CA CYS A 11 30.71 -2.30 19.80
C CYS A 11 29.78 -1.35 20.57
N GLU A 12 28.95 -0.55 19.89
CA GLU A 12 28.03 0.39 20.54
C GLU A 12 26.87 -0.34 21.22
N GLU A 13 26.27 -1.32 20.53
CA GLU A 13 25.19 -2.13 21.07
C GLU A 13 25.67 -3.00 22.24
N PHE A 14 26.87 -3.58 22.12
CA PHE A 14 27.47 -4.34 23.21
C PHE A 14 27.74 -3.46 24.43
N GLN A 15 28.23 -2.22 24.25
CA GLN A 15 28.50 -1.29 25.35
C GLN A 15 27.24 -0.99 26.15
N ILE A 16 26.14 -0.65 25.47
CA ILE A 16 24.85 -0.35 26.12
C ILE A 16 24.35 -1.56 26.93
N ASN A 17 24.38 -2.74 26.31
CA ASN A 17 23.95 -3.98 26.94
C ASN A 17 24.85 -4.39 28.11
N PHE A 18 26.15 -4.16 27.99
CA PHE A 18 27.12 -4.41 29.04
C PHE A 18 26.88 -3.49 30.24
N ASP A 19 26.69 -2.18 30.02
CA ASP A 19 26.45 -1.21 31.11
C ASP A 19 25.17 -1.53 31.91
N LEU A 20 24.13 -2.01 31.21
CA LEU A 20 22.88 -2.47 31.86
C LEU A 20 23.06 -3.73 32.71
N ALA A 21 23.95 -4.63 32.28
CA ALA A 21 24.16 -5.93 32.94
C ALA A 21 25.34 -5.94 33.92
N GLN A 22 26.23 -4.95 33.86
CA GLN A 22 27.57 -4.96 34.46
C GLN A 22 27.58 -5.37 35.93
N ALA A 23 26.63 -4.84 36.72
CA ALA A 23 26.49 -5.10 38.15
C ALA A 23 26.15 -6.57 38.51
N GLN A 24 25.74 -7.37 37.52
CA GLN A 24 25.30 -8.76 37.69
C GLN A 24 26.18 -9.78 36.95
N ILE A 25 27.24 -9.31 36.28
CA ILE A 25 28.15 -10.20 35.55
C ILE A 25 29.16 -10.80 36.53
N ASN A 26 29.39 -12.11 36.41
CA ASN A 26 30.37 -12.82 37.21
C ASN A 26 31.72 -12.84 36.51
N CYS A 27 32.78 -12.46 37.23
CA CYS A 27 34.14 -12.65 36.74
C CYS A 27 34.44 -14.14 36.51
N ILE A 28 34.90 -14.51 35.32
CA ILE A 28 35.23 -15.90 34.97
C ILE A 28 36.40 -16.44 35.82
N THR A 29 37.30 -15.58 36.28
CA THR A 29 38.47 -15.97 37.06
C THR A 29 38.20 -16.10 38.56
N CYS A 30 37.52 -15.11 39.17
CA CYS A 30 37.32 -15.08 40.62
C CYS A 30 35.86 -15.18 41.07
N GLN A 31 34.93 -15.33 40.12
CA GLN A 31 33.48 -15.49 40.34
C GLN A 31 32.78 -14.37 41.12
N GLN A 32 33.46 -13.25 41.35
CA GLN A 32 32.89 -12.08 42.01
C GLN A 32 32.02 -11.28 41.04
N ILE A 33 30.82 -10.92 41.49
CA ILE A 33 29.79 -10.26 40.71
C ILE A 33 30.08 -8.75 40.61
N GLY A 34 29.84 -8.13 39.45
CA GLY A 34 29.86 -6.67 39.33
C GLY A 34 31.25 -6.05 39.23
N THR A 35 32.28 -6.87 39.01
CA THR A 35 33.69 -6.44 39.09
C THR A 35 34.35 -6.26 37.72
N ILE A 36 33.63 -6.45 36.61
CA ILE A 36 34.21 -6.39 35.27
C ILE A 36 34.05 -4.97 34.70
N ILE A 37 35.13 -4.40 34.16
CA ILE A 37 35.14 -3.11 33.45
C ILE A 37 35.72 -3.28 32.04
N ILE A 38 35.34 -2.37 31.14
CA ILE A 38 35.98 -2.24 29.83
C ILE A 38 37.22 -1.36 30.00
N ALA A 39 38.37 -1.92 29.65
CA ALA A 39 39.66 -1.27 29.66
C ALA A 39 40.14 -1.06 28.22
N PRO A 40 40.78 0.08 27.91
CA PRO A 40 41.45 0.28 26.63
C PRO A 40 42.66 -0.64 26.53
N ASP A 41 42.84 -1.30 25.38
CA ASP A 41 44.08 -2.05 25.09
C ASP A 41 45.26 -1.09 25.00
N THR A 42 46.33 -1.34 25.76
CA THR A 42 47.55 -0.55 25.76
C THR A 42 48.52 -0.93 24.64
N ASN A 43 48.29 -2.03 23.92
CA ASN A 43 49.07 -2.48 22.77
C ASN A 43 48.36 -2.15 21.44
N ALA A 44 48.35 -0.87 21.08
CA ALA A 44 47.67 -0.37 19.90
C ALA A 44 48.35 -0.81 18.58
N SER A 45 47.80 -1.84 17.92
CA SER A 45 48.01 -2.10 16.48
C SER A 45 46.78 -1.78 15.62
N TYR A 46 45.65 -1.41 16.24
CA TYR A 46 44.37 -1.10 15.58
C TYR A 46 43.81 0.24 16.08
N SER A 47 43.19 1.00 15.18
CA SER A 47 42.49 2.27 15.48
C SER A 47 41.03 2.16 15.03
N PRO A 48 40.04 2.29 15.94
CA PRO A 48 40.17 2.42 17.40
C PRO A 48 40.63 1.11 18.08
N PRO A 49 41.27 1.19 19.27
CA PRO A 49 41.77 0.02 19.99
C PRO A 49 40.61 -0.90 20.42
N ALA A 50 40.82 -2.22 20.31
CA ALA A 50 39.81 -3.20 20.69
C ALA A 50 39.53 -3.11 22.21
N PRO A 51 38.26 -3.14 22.64
CA PRO A 51 37.93 -3.10 24.07
C PRO A 51 38.37 -4.41 24.74
N MET A 52 39.14 -4.30 25.82
CA MET A 52 39.49 -5.44 26.68
C MET A 52 38.60 -5.44 27.91
N LEU A 53 38.19 -6.62 28.39
CA LEU A 53 37.56 -6.72 29.71
C LEU A 53 38.64 -6.94 30.77
N ARG A 54 38.47 -6.30 31.93
CA ARG A 54 39.33 -6.50 33.10
C ARG A 54 38.49 -6.58 34.37
N CYS A 55 38.84 -7.51 35.26
CA CYS A 55 38.25 -7.58 36.58
C CYS A 55 38.95 -6.62 37.55
N THR A 56 38.21 -5.76 38.25
CA THR A 56 38.72 -4.83 39.27
C THR A 56 39.10 -5.53 40.58
N ASN A 57 38.55 -6.71 40.85
CA ASN A 57 38.81 -7.46 42.08
C ASN A 57 40.06 -8.36 42.00
N CYS A 58 40.20 -9.17 40.94
CA CYS A 58 41.37 -10.05 40.79
C CYS A 58 42.42 -9.51 39.82
N GLY A 59 42.16 -8.37 39.16
CA GLY A 59 43.06 -7.78 38.18
C GLY A 59 43.19 -8.55 36.85
N GLY A 60 42.51 -9.69 36.71
CA GLY A 60 42.60 -10.56 35.53
C GLY A 60 42.07 -9.90 34.26
N HIS A 61 42.83 -10.08 33.17
CA HIS A 61 42.42 -9.72 31.81
C HIS A 61 41.76 -10.92 31.13
N PHE A 62 40.66 -10.69 30.43
CA PHE A 62 39.93 -11.76 29.74
C PHE A 62 40.48 -11.94 28.32
N THR A 63 40.82 -13.18 27.98
CA THR A 63 41.17 -13.59 26.62
C THR A 63 39.92 -13.59 25.72
N HIS A 64 40.10 -13.65 24.39
CA HIS A 64 38.97 -13.67 23.44
C HIS A 64 37.93 -14.77 23.72
N LYS A 65 38.36 -15.95 24.18
CA LYS A 65 37.42 -17.04 24.54
C LYS A 65 36.57 -16.68 25.76
N GLN A 66 37.21 -16.09 26.77
CA GLN A 66 36.53 -15.64 27.98
C GLN A 66 35.63 -14.42 27.72
N PHE A 67 35.98 -13.57 26.74
CA PHE A 67 35.11 -12.48 26.30
C PHE A 67 33.76 -13.00 25.78
N LEU A 68 33.76 -14.07 24.97
CA LEU A 68 32.52 -14.70 24.48
C LEU A 68 31.64 -15.22 25.62
N GLU A 69 32.24 -15.79 26.66
CA GLU A 69 31.49 -16.23 27.85
C GLU A 69 30.83 -15.06 28.59
N VAL A 70 31.48 -13.89 28.64
CA VAL A 70 30.87 -12.67 29.19
C VAL A 70 29.70 -12.19 28.32
N ILE A 71 29.81 -12.22 26.99
CA ILE A 71 28.69 -11.87 26.08
C ILE A 71 27.47 -12.76 26.36
N VAL A 72 27.68 -14.05 26.58
CA VAL A 72 26.60 -15.00 26.89
C VAL A 72 25.95 -14.65 28.23
N GLN A 73 26.74 -14.30 29.25
CA GLN A 73 26.19 -13.84 30.54
C GLN A 73 25.36 -12.57 30.37
N VAL A 74 25.87 -11.55 29.67
CA VAL A 74 25.16 -10.30 29.36
C VAL A 74 23.83 -10.59 28.66
N SER A 75 23.86 -11.42 27.62
CA SER A 75 22.65 -11.80 26.86
C SER A 75 21.62 -12.50 27.73
N THR A 76 22.07 -13.36 28.66
CA THR A 76 21.19 -14.09 29.57
C THR A 76 20.57 -13.17 30.63
N ILE A 77 21.35 -12.24 31.17
CA ILE A 77 20.88 -11.25 32.16
C ILE A 77 19.84 -10.33 31.53
N ILE A 78 20.06 -9.86 30.30
CA ILE A 78 19.13 -8.99 29.58
C ILE A 78 17.82 -9.71 29.29
N LYS A 79 17.87 -10.96 28.83
CA LYS A 79 16.65 -11.78 28.63
C LYS A 79 15.86 -11.93 29.92
N LYS A 80 16.52 -12.22 31.04
CA LYS A 80 15.86 -12.27 32.35
C LYS A 80 15.23 -10.93 32.76
N HIS A 81 15.88 -9.80 32.48
CA HIS A 81 15.29 -8.47 32.76
C HIS A 81 14.09 -8.14 31.86
N GLN A 82 14.08 -8.65 30.63
CA GLN A 82 12.94 -8.50 29.72
C GLN A 82 11.77 -9.38 30.18
N GLU A 83 12.05 -10.59 30.65
CA GLU A 83 11.05 -11.51 31.21
C GLU A 83 10.46 -10.99 32.54
N THR A 84 11.28 -10.44 33.45
CA THR A 84 10.76 -9.87 34.72
C THR A 84 9.96 -8.59 34.51
N LYS A 85 10.31 -7.75 33.52
CA LYS A 85 9.49 -6.59 33.11
C LYS A 85 8.15 -6.97 32.50
N ALA A 86 8.01 -8.19 31.98
CA ALA A 86 6.74 -8.71 31.47
C ALA A 86 5.84 -9.22 32.61
N VAL A 87 6.42 -9.80 33.67
CA VAL A 87 5.68 -10.34 34.83
C VAL A 87 5.29 -9.25 35.84
N THR A 88 6.09 -8.21 36.06
CA THR A 88 5.70 -7.13 37.00
C THR A 88 4.61 -6.20 36.47
N LYS A 89 4.23 -6.30 35.19
CA LYS A 89 3.09 -5.59 34.62
C LYS A 89 1.75 -6.33 34.79
N SER A 90 1.77 -7.64 35.02
CA SER A 90 0.55 -8.43 35.25
C SER A 90 0.13 -8.43 36.72
N ASP A 91 1.08 -8.56 37.65
CA ASP A 91 0.73 -8.85 39.05
C ASP A 91 0.26 -7.60 39.82
N ASP A 92 0.71 -6.40 39.45
CA ASP A 92 0.21 -5.13 40.01
C ASP A 92 -1.25 -4.85 39.60
N MET A 93 -1.73 -5.45 38.50
CA MET A 93 -3.14 -5.35 38.07
C MET A 93 -4.00 -6.49 38.64
N ASP A 94 -3.45 -7.70 38.84
CA ASP A 94 -4.19 -8.83 39.42
C ASP A 94 -4.55 -8.62 40.91
N PHE A 95 -3.74 -7.87 41.67
CA PHE A 95 -4.08 -7.49 43.05
C PHE A 95 -5.30 -6.55 43.12
N PHE A 96 -5.54 -5.73 42.09
CA PHE A 96 -6.66 -4.79 42.06
C PHE A 96 -7.99 -5.41 41.60
N ILE A 97 -7.95 -6.55 40.88
CA ILE A 97 -9.14 -7.11 40.23
C ILE A 97 -9.85 -8.15 41.11
N HIS A 98 -9.14 -8.86 41.99
CA HIS A 98 -9.74 -9.96 42.75
C HIS A 98 -10.48 -9.57 44.04
N ASN A 99 -10.54 -8.29 44.42
CA ASN A 99 -11.10 -7.85 45.71
C ASN A 99 -12.40 -7.01 45.63
N PHE A 100 -12.98 -6.83 44.44
CA PHE A 100 -14.26 -6.10 44.29
C PHE A 100 -15.35 -7.01 43.69
N PRO A 101 -16.37 -7.42 44.47
CA PRO A 101 -17.35 -8.41 44.03
C PRO A 101 -18.33 -7.92 42.95
N GLN A 102 -18.22 -6.68 42.48
CA GLN A 102 -18.96 -6.17 41.32
C GLN A 102 -18.10 -5.17 40.56
N LEU A 103 -17.33 -5.67 39.58
CA LEU A 103 -16.58 -4.83 38.66
C LEU A 103 -17.57 -4.17 37.68
N PRO A 104 -17.59 -2.84 37.53
CA PRO A 104 -18.48 -2.15 36.57
C PRO A 104 -18.34 -2.71 35.14
N ASP A 105 -19.47 -2.87 34.43
CA ASP A 105 -19.56 -3.52 33.10
C ASP A 105 -18.53 -3.01 32.07
N TYR A 106 -18.16 -1.73 32.15
CA TYR A 106 -17.19 -1.13 31.23
C TYR A 106 -15.77 -1.72 31.40
N LEU A 107 -15.38 -2.12 32.61
CA LEU A 107 -14.08 -2.75 32.86
C LEU A 107 -14.06 -4.20 32.33
N GLN A 108 -15.17 -4.94 32.44
CA GLN A 108 -15.26 -6.27 31.84
C GLN A 108 -15.21 -6.21 30.31
N ALA A 109 -15.82 -5.18 29.72
CA ALA A 109 -15.73 -4.91 28.28
C ALA A 109 -14.30 -4.56 27.83
N ILE A 110 -13.52 -3.87 28.67
CA ILE A 110 -12.11 -3.56 28.39
C ILE A 110 -11.26 -4.83 28.41
N HIS A 111 -11.41 -5.71 29.39
CA HIS A 111 -10.67 -6.98 29.45
C HIS A 111 -10.97 -7.87 28.25
N LYS A 112 -12.24 -8.08 27.91
CA LYS A 112 -12.63 -8.85 26.71
C LYS A 112 -12.04 -8.28 25.41
N ARG A 113 -11.83 -6.96 25.36
CA ARG A 113 -11.21 -6.31 24.20
C ARG A 113 -9.70 -6.52 24.17
N LEU A 114 -9.04 -6.57 25.32
CA LEU A 114 -7.62 -6.88 25.44
C LEU A 114 -7.35 -8.34 25.04
N ASP A 115 -8.14 -9.30 25.55
CA ASP A 115 -8.02 -10.71 25.17
C ASP A 115 -8.14 -10.90 23.65
N LYS A 116 -9.10 -10.20 23.03
CA LYS A 116 -9.28 -10.21 21.58
C LYS A 116 -8.11 -9.58 20.81
N HIS A 117 -7.45 -8.57 21.39
CA HIS A 117 -6.26 -8.00 20.78
C HIS A 117 -5.08 -8.98 20.85
N ASP A 118 -4.93 -9.71 21.96
CA ASP A 118 -3.88 -10.72 22.11
C ASP A 118 -4.06 -11.88 21.12
N GLU A 119 -5.29 -12.36 20.93
CA GLU A 119 -5.62 -13.34 19.89
C GLU A 119 -5.25 -12.83 18.48
N MET A 120 -5.56 -11.57 18.19
CA MET A 120 -5.23 -10.94 16.92
C MET A 120 -3.70 -10.78 16.73
N PHE A 121 -2.95 -10.50 17.79
CA PHE A 121 -1.49 -10.45 17.73
C PHE A 121 -0.89 -11.84 17.46
N GLU A 122 -1.42 -12.90 18.08
CA GLU A 122 -0.98 -14.27 17.75
C GLU A 122 -1.23 -14.63 16.28
N GLU A 123 -2.39 -14.23 15.74
CA GLU A 123 -2.72 -14.46 14.33
C GLU A 123 -1.76 -13.71 13.40
N LEU A 124 -1.42 -12.45 13.73
CA LEU A 124 -0.44 -11.67 12.97
C LEU A 124 0.94 -12.32 12.96
N VAL A 125 1.40 -12.86 14.10
CA VAL A 125 2.68 -13.58 14.17
C VAL A 125 2.64 -14.85 13.32
N LYS A 126 1.53 -15.61 13.35
CA LYS A 126 1.32 -16.80 12.51
C LYS A 126 1.35 -16.45 11.03
N LEU A 127 0.67 -15.38 10.62
CA LEU A 127 0.66 -14.88 9.24
C LEU A 127 2.04 -14.41 8.79
N GLN A 128 2.76 -13.67 9.63
CA GLN A 128 4.11 -13.19 9.31
C GLN A 128 5.07 -14.37 9.10
N LYS A 129 5.02 -15.39 9.96
CA LYS A 129 5.77 -16.64 9.76
C LYS A 129 5.41 -17.30 8.43
N LYS A 130 4.13 -17.36 8.09
CA LYS A 130 3.68 -17.98 6.84
C LYS A 130 4.18 -17.24 5.60
N VAL A 131 4.17 -15.92 5.64
CA VAL A 131 4.71 -15.08 4.56
C VAL A 131 6.21 -15.29 4.39
N SER A 132 6.98 -15.42 5.49
CA SER A 132 8.41 -15.74 5.43
C SER A 132 8.64 -17.09 4.74
N GLU A 133 7.94 -18.15 5.17
CA GLU A 133 8.06 -19.48 4.59
C GLU A 133 7.74 -19.51 3.08
N LEU A 134 6.67 -18.82 2.67
CA LEU A 134 6.28 -18.73 1.25
C LEU A 134 7.29 -17.92 0.43
N THR A 135 7.90 -16.91 1.03
CA THR A 135 8.95 -16.11 0.38
C THR A 135 10.19 -16.96 0.14
N ASP A 136 10.61 -17.73 1.13
CA ASP A 136 11.76 -18.65 1.01
C ASP A 136 11.50 -19.76 -0.02
N ALA A 137 10.29 -20.33 -0.02
CA ALA A 137 9.88 -21.31 -1.01
C ALA A 137 9.91 -20.75 -2.44
N ASN A 138 9.40 -19.52 -2.64
CA ASN A 138 9.44 -18.83 -3.92
C ASN A 138 10.88 -18.55 -4.37
N ASN A 139 11.76 -18.12 -3.48
CA ASN A 139 13.17 -17.90 -3.78
C ASN A 139 13.85 -19.21 -4.24
N SER A 140 13.57 -20.33 -3.56
CA SER A 140 14.07 -21.65 -3.94
C SER A 140 13.57 -22.09 -5.33
N LEU A 141 12.28 -21.90 -5.61
CA LEU A 141 11.70 -22.21 -6.92
C LEU A 141 12.28 -21.34 -8.03
N GLN A 142 12.48 -20.04 -7.78
CA GLN A 142 13.13 -19.13 -8.73
C GLN A 142 14.58 -19.55 -9.03
N GLN A 143 15.34 -20.00 -8.02
CA GLN A 143 16.68 -20.53 -8.24
C GLN A 143 16.66 -21.82 -9.08
N LYS A 144 15.70 -22.72 -8.85
CA LYS A 144 15.53 -23.93 -9.67
C LYS A 144 15.16 -23.60 -11.10
N ASN A 145 14.24 -22.65 -11.33
CA ASN A 145 13.87 -22.21 -12.67
C ASN A 145 15.07 -21.62 -13.41
N LYS A 146 15.88 -20.77 -12.76
CA LYS A 146 17.11 -20.23 -13.37
C LYS A 146 18.11 -21.32 -13.74
N LYS A 147 18.25 -22.36 -12.91
CA LYS A 147 19.13 -23.51 -13.21
C LYS A 147 18.63 -24.30 -14.42
N LEU A 148 17.33 -24.58 -14.48
CA LEU A 148 16.71 -25.28 -15.60
C LEU A 148 16.79 -24.46 -16.91
N GLU A 149 16.62 -23.14 -16.83
CA GLU A 149 16.79 -22.24 -17.98
C GLU A 149 18.23 -22.27 -18.49
N HIS A 150 19.22 -22.27 -17.59
CA HIS A 150 20.63 -22.42 -17.97
C HIS A 150 20.91 -23.78 -18.60
N GLU A 151 20.36 -24.87 -18.04
CA GLU A 151 20.50 -26.23 -18.58
C GLU A 151 19.88 -26.36 -19.98
N LEU A 152 18.68 -25.82 -20.18
CA LEU A 152 18.02 -25.75 -21.49
C LEU A 152 18.82 -24.91 -22.50
N ALA A 153 19.41 -23.79 -22.06
CA ALA A 153 20.27 -22.96 -22.90
C ALA A 153 21.55 -23.70 -23.30
N THR A 154 22.17 -24.44 -22.38
CA THR A 154 23.32 -25.29 -22.70
C THR A 154 22.96 -26.39 -23.69
N LEU A 155 21.86 -27.14 -23.47
CA LEU A 155 21.42 -28.21 -24.38
C LEU A 155 21.11 -27.69 -25.80
N ARG A 156 20.43 -26.54 -25.91
CA ARG A 156 20.19 -25.89 -27.22
C ARG A 156 21.48 -25.44 -27.90
N SER A 157 22.49 -25.06 -27.14
CA SER A 157 23.81 -24.70 -27.67
C SER A 157 24.56 -25.94 -28.17
N THR A 158 24.43 -27.08 -27.50
CA THR A 158 25.01 -28.36 -27.95
C THR A 158 24.34 -28.90 -29.22
N GLU A 159 23.03 -28.72 -29.38
CA GLU A 159 22.31 -29.09 -30.60
C GLU A 159 22.70 -28.24 -31.84
N GLN A 160 23.19 -27.02 -31.64
CA GLN A 160 23.63 -26.14 -32.75
C GLN A 160 25.09 -26.38 -33.20
N ILE A 161 25.86 -27.22 -32.51
CA ILE A 161 27.30 -27.46 -32.81
C ILE A 161 27.54 -28.74 -33.63
N ASN A 162 26.51 -29.55 -33.93
CA ASN A 162 26.65 -30.75 -34.79
C ASN A 162 25.99 -30.59 -36.19
N PRO A 163 26.64 -29.94 -37.18
CA PRO A 163 26.33 -30.14 -38.59
C PRO A 163 27.21 -31.26 -39.16
N SER A 164 27.06 -32.49 -38.68
CA SER A 164 27.64 -33.66 -39.37
C SER A 164 26.93 -34.94 -38.95
N THR A 165 25.79 -35.20 -39.58
CA THR A 165 25.35 -36.54 -39.96
C THR A 165 24.11 -36.35 -40.84
N GLY A 166 24.36 -36.05 -42.12
CA GLY A 166 23.32 -35.99 -43.12
C GLY A 166 22.68 -37.36 -43.30
N SER A 167 21.42 -37.49 -42.91
CA SER A 167 20.57 -38.60 -43.32
C SER A 167 20.26 -38.47 -44.82
N GLN A 168 20.51 -39.56 -45.55
CA GLN A 168 20.52 -39.64 -47.01
C GLN A 168 19.13 -39.58 -47.66
N ALA A 169 18.43 -38.45 -47.55
CA ALA A 169 17.08 -38.30 -48.11
C ALA A 169 17.01 -37.46 -49.41
N SER A 170 18.11 -36.90 -49.91
CA SER A 170 18.09 -35.92 -51.02
C SER A 170 18.93 -36.31 -52.24
N LYS A 171 18.95 -37.60 -52.60
CA LYS A 171 19.66 -38.11 -53.80
C LYS A 171 18.86 -38.07 -55.11
N TYR A 172 17.60 -37.59 -55.11
CA TYR A 172 16.71 -37.75 -56.28
C TYR A 172 15.92 -36.49 -56.67
N ALA A 173 16.53 -35.31 -56.64
CA ALA A 173 15.97 -34.14 -57.31
C ALA A 173 16.95 -33.65 -58.38
N SER A 174 16.78 -34.14 -59.60
CA SER A 174 17.47 -33.66 -60.80
C SER A 174 16.74 -32.44 -61.37
N ASP A 175 17.52 -31.37 -61.54
CA ASP A 175 17.56 -30.35 -62.60
C ASP A 175 16.29 -30.02 -63.41
N THR A 176 15.94 -28.73 -63.47
CA THR A 176 16.04 -27.93 -64.71
C THR A 176 15.81 -26.43 -64.50
N ASP A 177 16.90 -25.71 -64.76
CA ASP A 177 17.14 -24.38 -65.33
C ASP A 177 16.18 -23.17 -65.27
N SER A 178 16.87 -22.08 -64.94
CA SER A 178 16.63 -20.65 -65.14
C SER A 178 16.29 -20.23 -66.59
N SER A 179 15.55 -19.11 -66.72
CA SER A 179 15.96 -17.86 -67.40
C SER A 179 14.86 -17.19 -68.25
N ASN A 180 14.56 -15.94 -67.89
CA ASN A 180 14.37 -14.73 -68.73
C ASN A 180 13.65 -14.82 -70.10
N THR A 181 12.65 -13.95 -70.33
CA THR A 181 12.61 -12.91 -71.41
C THR A 181 11.22 -12.25 -71.56
N ASN A 182 11.25 -10.93 -71.77
CA ASN A 182 10.23 -9.98 -72.20
C ASN A 182 9.13 -10.50 -73.16
N ASN A 183 7.92 -9.91 -73.06
CA ASN A 183 7.32 -9.20 -74.22
C ASN A 183 6.11 -8.33 -73.85
N ASN A 184 6.11 -7.13 -74.44
CA ASN A 184 5.00 -6.19 -74.54
C ASN A 184 3.82 -6.80 -75.33
N ASN A 185 2.59 -6.39 -75.02
CA ASN A 185 1.72 -5.78 -76.03
C ASN A 185 0.50 -5.06 -75.42
N ASN A 186 0.33 -3.83 -75.90
CA ASN A 186 -0.87 -3.00 -75.79
C ASN A 186 -2.07 -3.66 -76.49
N ASN A 187 -3.28 -3.38 -76.01
CA ASN A 187 -4.35 -2.89 -76.87
C ASN A 187 -5.45 -2.20 -76.04
N ASN A 188 -5.57 -0.89 -76.25
CA ASN A 188 -6.77 -0.12 -75.97
C ASN A 188 -7.80 -0.43 -77.07
N ASN A 189 -9.09 -0.49 -76.72
CA ASN A 189 -10.10 0.04 -77.61
C ASN A 189 -11.29 0.63 -76.85
N HIS A 190 -11.52 1.91 -77.10
CA HIS A 190 -12.70 2.69 -76.76
C HIS A 190 -13.92 2.18 -77.55
N ASN A 191 -15.13 2.38 -77.02
CA ASN A 191 -16.05 3.45 -77.46
C ASN A 191 -17.52 3.05 -77.21
N LYS A 192 -18.25 3.87 -76.42
CA LYS A 192 -19.43 4.63 -76.90
C LYS A 192 -20.13 5.32 -75.74
N ASN A 193 -20.14 6.66 -75.82
CA ASN A 193 -21.06 7.55 -75.12
C ASN A 193 -22.43 7.54 -75.82
N ASN A 194 -23.50 7.78 -75.07
CA ASN A 194 -24.66 8.54 -75.56
C ASN A 194 -25.40 9.22 -74.39
N SER A 195 -25.89 10.42 -74.66
CA SER A 195 -26.28 11.44 -73.68
C SER A 195 -27.79 11.71 -73.64
N SER A 196 -28.27 12.05 -72.43
CA SER A 196 -29.33 13.03 -72.07
C SER A 196 -30.83 12.66 -72.23
N PRO A 197 -31.79 13.43 -71.64
CA PRO A 197 -32.01 13.69 -70.20
C PRO A 197 -33.52 13.59 -69.80
N SER A 198 -33.92 13.34 -68.54
CA SER A 198 -35.28 13.62 -68.02
C SER A 198 -35.44 13.48 -66.48
N VAL A 199 -35.79 14.59 -65.81
CA VAL A 199 -36.78 14.85 -64.71
C VAL A 199 -36.94 13.86 -63.52
N PRO A 200 -37.11 14.33 -62.26
CA PRO A 200 -36.73 13.61 -61.05
C PRO A 200 -37.82 12.65 -60.56
N THR A 201 -37.43 11.41 -60.28
CA THR A 201 -38.29 10.45 -59.58
C THR A 201 -37.71 10.14 -58.22
N ILE A 202 -38.48 10.45 -57.18
CA ILE A 202 -38.26 10.07 -55.80
C ILE A 202 -38.17 8.54 -55.75
N THR A 203 -36.97 8.00 -55.56
CA THR A 203 -36.76 6.59 -55.22
C THR A 203 -35.85 6.49 -54.01
N LYS A 204 -36.34 5.72 -53.04
CA LYS A 204 -35.74 5.48 -51.72
C LYS A 204 -34.28 5.04 -51.89
N SER A 205 -33.37 5.75 -51.23
CA SER A 205 -31.95 5.36 -51.15
C SER A 205 -31.82 3.93 -50.61
N PRO A 206 -30.96 3.08 -51.20
CA PRO A 206 -30.81 1.71 -50.78
C PRO A 206 -30.14 1.66 -49.41
N THR A 207 -30.73 0.88 -48.50
CA THR A 207 -30.09 0.45 -47.26
C THR A 207 -28.71 -0.12 -47.57
N PRO A 208 -27.64 0.33 -46.88
CA PRO A 208 -26.31 -0.21 -47.12
C PRO A 208 -26.33 -1.69 -46.77
N SER A 209 -25.94 -2.51 -47.74
CA SER A 209 -25.79 -3.95 -47.54
C SER A 209 -24.77 -4.20 -46.43
N TYR A 210 -24.99 -5.24 -45.62
CA TYR A 210 -24.07 -5.69 -44.56
C TYR A 210 -22.61 -5.78 -45.04
N ALA A 211 -22.39 -6.09 -46.32
CA ALA A 211 -21.08 -6.14 -46.97
C ALA A 211 -20.37 -4.76 -47.09
N GLN A 212 -21.10 -3.64 -47.09
CA GLN A 212 -20.51 -2.29 -47.10
C GLN A 212 -20.10 -1.82 -45.70
N MET A 213 -20.70 -2.35 -44.63
CA MET A 213 -20.30 -2.05 -43.24
C MET A 213 -19.00 -2.78 -42.85
N THR A 214 -18.73 -3.96 -43.43
CA THR A 214 -17.51 -4.75 -43.17
C THR A 214 -16.31 -4.29 -44.00
N ALA A 215 -16.52 -3.44 -45.02
CA ALA A 215 -15.45 -2.89 -45.87
C ALA A 215 -14.73 -1.66 -45.30
N ARG A 216 -14.91 -1.33 -44.00
CA ARG A 216 -14.01 -0.38 -43.33
C ARG A 216 -12.64 -1.04 -43.22
N LYS A 217 -11.76 -0.76 -44.18
CA LYS A 217 -10.32 -1.07 -44.10
C LYS A 217 -9.84 -0.68 -42.71
N VAL A 218 -9.59 -1.70 -41.88
CA VAL A 218 -8.89 -1.54 -40.61
C VAL A 218 -7.49 -1.08 -41.01
N THR A 219 -7.27 0.24 -40.97
CA THR A 219 -5.93 0.76 -41.16
C THR A 219 -5.13 0.26 -39.97
N ASN A 220 -4.25 -0.71 -40.19
CA ASN A 220 -3.23 -1.15 -39.23
C ASN A 220 -2.27 0.02 -38.96
N LYS A 221 -2.74 0.99 -38.17
CA LYS A 221 -1.89 2.08 -37.70
C LYS A 221 -0.99 1.50 -36.63
N LYS A 222 0.32 1.55 -36.89
CA LYS A 222 1.33 1.20 -35.87
C LYS A 222 1.03 2.01 -34.60
N PRO A 223 1.06 1.39 -33.41
CA PRO A 223 0.78 2.11 -32.18
C PRO A 223 1.78 3.24 -31.98
N THR A 224 1.28 4.41 -31.61
CA THR A 224 2.14 5.58 -31.36
C THR A 224 3.05 5.32 -30.16
N THR A 225 4.20 5.99 -30.09
CA THR A 225 5.13 5.88 -28.94
C THR A 225 4.43 6.09 -27.60
N ARG A 226 3.46 7.02 -27.55
CA ARG A 226 2.63 7.27 -26.36
C ARG A 226 1.74 6.09 -26.00
N GLN A 227 1.14 5.41 -26.98
CA GLN A 227 0.32 4.22 -26.75
C GLN A 227 1.16 3.04 -26.26
N VAL A 228 2.35 2.84 -26.84
CA VAL A 228 3.29 1.80 -26.41
C VAL A 228 3.75 2.06 -24.98
N GLN A 229 4.11 3.31 -24.66
CA GLN A 229 4.52 3.69 -23.30
C GLN A 229 3.37 3.55 -22.29
N ALA A 230 2.14 3.91 -22.67
CA ALA A 230 0.96 3.73 -21.81
C ALA A 230 0.64 2.23 -21.58
N ALA A 231 0.82 1.38 -22.60
CA ALA A 231 0.65 -0.07 -22.47
C ALA A 231 1.77 -0.67 -21.60
N ALA A 232 3.02 -0.25 -21.78
CA ALA A 232 4.14 -0.68 -20.95
C ALA A 232 3.93 -0.34 -19.46
N ARG A 233 3.38 0.85 -19.16
CA ARG A 233 3.02 1.22 -17.78
C ARG A 233 2.01 0.29 -17.13
N LYS A 234 1.11 -0.33 -17.90
CA LYS A 234 0.13 -1.30 -17.37
C LYS A 234 0.78 -2.62 -16.95
N LEU A 235 1.96 -2.92 -17.48
CA LEU A 235 2.72 -4.14 -17.20
C LEU A 235 3.93 -3.91 -16.30
N ALA A 236 4.32 -2.65 -16.11
CA ALA A 236 5.37 -2.28 -15.18
C ALA A 236 4.90 -2.51 -13.73
N PRO A 237 5.75 -3.02 -12.84
CA PRO A 237 5.43 -3.12 -11.43
C PRO A 237 5.20 -1.71 -10.86
N SER A 238 4.05 -1.49 -10.23
CA SER A 238 3.77 -0.22 -9.56
C SER A 238 4.70 -0.07 -8.36
N THR A 239 5.60 0.92 -8.40
CA THR A 239 6.52 1.22 -7.31
C THR A 239 5.82 1.91 -6.13
N GLN A 240 4.62 2.45 -6.35
CA GLN A 240 3.82 3.16 -5.37
C GLN A 240 2.34 2.77 -5.51
N SER A 241 2.01 1.53 -5.18
CA SER A 241 0.62 1.07 -5.07
C SER A 241 -0.13 1.96 -4.07
N GLY A 242 -1.10 2.74 -4.55
CA GLY A 242 -1.84 3.66 -3.70
C GLY A 242 -2.62 4.72 -4.49
N PHE A 243 -3.41 5.46 -3.73
CA PHE A 243 -4.28 6.51 -4.25
C PHE A 243 -4.07 7.79 -3.47
N LYS A 244 -4.25 8.93 -4.14
CA LYS A 244 -4.18 10.23 -3.50
C LYS A 244 -5.12 11.24 -4.12
N PHE A 245 -5.46 12.23 -3.32
CA PHE A 245 -6.16 13.41 -3.80
C PHE A 245 -5.17 14.40 -4.38
N VAL A 246 -5.50 14.87 -5.58
CA VAL A 246 -4.83 16.00 -6.23
C VAL A 246 -5.80 17.17 -6.26
N TYR A 247 -5.31 18.35 -5.89
CA TYR A 247 -6.14 19.54 -5.76
C TYR A 247 -5.96 20.49 -6.95
N LEU A 248 -7.06 21.08 -7.40
CA LEU A 248 -7.12 22.03 -8.51
C LEU A 248 -7.84 23.30 -8.07
N HIS A 249 -7.43 24.43 -8.61
CA HIS A 249 -8.16 25.68 -8.47
C HIS A 249 -9.45 25.65 -9.30
N GLN A 250 -10.50 26.26 -8.75
CA GLN A 250 -11.80 26.40 -9.37
C GLN A 250 -12.29 27.83 -9.20
N HIS A 251 -12.71 28.46 -10.29
CA HIS A 251 -13.20 29.84 -10.23
C HIS A 251 -14.69 29.93 -9.85
N HIS A 252 -15.51 28.97 -10.25
CA HIS A 252 -16.97 29.02 -10.10
C HIS A 252 -17.48 27.67 -9.65
N ARG A 253 -18.51 27.64 -8.79
CA ARG A 253 -19.16 26.39 -8.36
C ARG A 253 -19.68 25.62 -9.58
N MET A 254 -19.42 24.33 -9.60
CA MET A 254 -19.88 23.43 -10.67
C MET A 254 -20.23 22.07 -10.09
N THR A 255 -21.13 21.37 -10.76
CA THR A 255 -21.49 20.00 -10.40
C THR A 255 -20.38 19.02 -10.76
N ILE A 256 -20.35 17.85 -10.10
CA ILE A 256 -19.40 16.77 -10.43
C ILE A 256 -19.48 16.38 -11.92
N LYS A 257 -20.69 16.38 -12.49
CA LYS A 257 -20.92 16.09 -13.91
C LYS A 257 -20.22 17.13 -14.80
N GLN A 258 -20.45 18.43 -14.55
CA GLN A 258 -19.81 19.50 -15.31
C GLN A 258 -18.28 19.45 -15.21
N LEU A 259 -17.76 19.17 -14.01
CA LEU A 259 -16.33 19.03 -13.81
C LEU A 259 -15.75 17.84 -14.59
N ARG A 260 -16.40 16.67 -14.53
CA ARG A 260 -15.99 15.50 -15.34
C ARG A 260 -16.12 15.76 -16.84
N ASP A 261 -17.03 16.61 -17.27
CA ASP A 261 -17.15 17.04 -18.66
C ASP A 261 -16.00 17.99 -19.07
N ILE A 262 -15.60 18.90 -18.19
CA ILE A 262 -14.44 19.78 -18.38
C ILE A 262 -13.15 18.96 -18.46
N LEU A 263 -12.92 18.02 -17.53
CA LEU A 263 -11.75 17.15 -17.54
C LEU A 263 -11.68 16.33 -18.85
N ARG A 264 -12.84 15.84 -19.33
CA ARG A 264 -12.93 15.16 -20.63
C ARG A 264 -12.59 16.09 -21.81
N LYS A 265 -13.03 17.35 -21.78
CA LYS A 265 -12.65 18.37 -22.78
C LYS A 265 -11.14 18.65 -22.76
N LEU A 266 -10.51 18.64 -21.57
CA LEU A 266 -9.06 18.73 -21.39
C LEU A 266 -8.30 17.46 -21.83
N LYS A 267 -8.99 16.44 -22.36
CA LYS A 267 -8.46 15.14 -22.77
C LYS A 267 -7.89 14.30 -21.61
N ILE A 268 -8.37 14.57 -20.39
CA ILE A 268 -8.10 13.75 -19.21
C ILE A 268 -9.08 12.58 -19.23
N ASN A 269 -8.57 11.38 -18.95
CA ASN A 269 -9.38 10.19 -18.99
C ASN A 269 -10.10 10.00 -17.64
N ASN A 270 -11.42 10.15 -17.66
CA ASN A 270 -12.27 10.01 -16.48
C ASN A 270 -12.22 8.62 -15.85
N SER A 271 -11.80 7.57 -16.57
CA SER A 271 -11.68 6.23 -15.98
C SER A 271 -10.57 6.14 -14.92
N HIS A 272 -9.60 7.05 -14.94
CA HIS A 272 -8.53 7.13 -13.95
C HIS A 272 -8.89 8.01 -12.74
N ILE A 273 -10.03 8.68 -12.79
CA ILE A 273 -10.55 9.52 -11.71
C ILE A 273 -11.60 8.73 -10.95
N LEU A 274 -11.24 8.29 -9.75
CA LEU A 274 -12.13 7.48 -8.91
C LEU A 274 -13.24 8.31 -8.30
N ASP A 275 -12.87 9.43 -7.68
CA ASP A 275 -13.79 10.31 -6.98
C ASP A 275 -13.44 11.78 -7.19
N VAL A 276 -14.45 12.64 -6.97
CA VAL A 276 -14.34 14.09 -7.11
C VAL A 276 -15.12 14.73 -5.96
N HIS A 277 -14.45 15.58 -5.18
CA HIS A 277 -15.07 16.32 -4.09
C HIS A 277 -14.64 17.79 -4.09
N PHE A 278 -15.34 18.61 -3.31
CA PHE A 278 -15.11 20.06 -3.21
C PHE A 278 -14.83 20.42 -1.75
N PRO A 279 -13.56 20.40 -1.31
CA PRO A 279 -13.21 20.57 0.10
C PRO A 279 -13.36 22.02 0.59
N ASP A 280 -13.10 23.01 -0.26
CA ASP A 280 -13.30 24.44 0.04
C ASP A 280 -13.79 25.20 -1.20
N ARG A 281 -14.21 26.45 -1.00
CA ARG A 281 -14.62 27.38 -2.06
C ARG A 281 -13.46 27.62 -3.01
N GLY A 282 -13.63 27.17 -4.24
CA GLY A 282 -12.65 27.35 -5.29
C GLY A 282 -11.52 26.33 -5.29
N VAL A 283 -11.69 25.22 -4.58
CA VAL A 283 -10.80 24.07 -4.62
C VAL A 283 -11.59 22.82 -5.02
N VAL A 284 -11.00 22.02 -5.89
CA VAL A 284 -11.49 20.71 -6.31
C VAL A 284 -10.49 19.66 -5.90
N GLY A 285 -10.93 18.63 -5.18
CA GLY A 285 -10.15 17.42 -4.93
C GLY A 285 -10.52 16.31 -5.91
N VAL A 286 -9.52 15.74 -6.58
CA VAL A 286 -9.68 14.64 -7.54
C VAL A 286 -8.89 13.43 -7.04
N LEU A 287 -9.56 12.30 -6.81
CA LEU A 287 -8.93 11.05 -6.36
C LEU A 287 -8.39 10.27 -7.56
N ILE A 288 -7.08 10.00 -7.57
CA ILE A 288 -6.38 9.28 -8.64
C ILE A 288 -5.43 8.22 -8.08
N HIS A 289 -5.03 7.29 -8.93
CA HIS A 289 -3.92 6.38 -8.64
C HIS A 289 -2.57 7.11 -8.74
N ASN A 290 -1.62 6.76 -7.87
CA ASN A 290 -0.30 7.40 -7.82
C ASN A 290 0.44 7.35 -9.17
N ASP A 291 0.44 6.19 -9.85
CA ASP A 291 1.06 6.03 -11.19
C ASP A 291 0.49 6.97 -12.27
N TYR A 292 -0.75 7.47 -12.08
CA TYR A 292 -1.37 8.40 -13.03
C TYR A 292 -1.02 9.86 -12.77
N GLU A 293 -0.51 10.21 -11.58
CA GLU A 293 -0.22 11.60 -11.22
C GLU A 293 0.69 12.28 -12.23
N LEU A 294 1.85 11.68 -12.54
CA LEU A 294 2.82 12.28 -13.47
C LEU A 294 2.20 12.55 -14.85
N GLU A 295 1.33 11.65 -15.32
CA GLU A 295 0.62 11.88 -16.57
C GLU A 295 -0.42 13.00 -16.43
N LEU A 296 -1.22 13.00 -15.37
CA LEU A 296 -2.24 14.02 -15.12
C LEU A 296 -1.59 15.42 -15.04
N THR A 297 -0.54 15.57 -14.25
CA THR A 297 0.23 16.81 -14.09
C THR A 297 0.76 17.29 -15.44
N ALA A 298 1.35 16.40 -16.24
CA ALA A 298 1.81 16.75 -17.58
C ALA A 298 0.66 17.14 -18.53
N GLN A 299 -0.51 16.52 -18.42
CA GLN A 299 -1.68 16.88 -19.24
C GLN A 299 -2.25 18.25 -18.85
N LEU A 300 -2.34 18.55 -17.56
CA LEU A 300 -2.83 19.82 -17.03
C LEU A 300 -1.86 20.97 -17.35
N ASN A 301 -0.57 20.78 -17.11
CA ASN A 301 0.45 21.80 -17.38
C ASN A 301 0.51 22.19 -18.87
N ARG A 302 0.34 21.22 -19.78
CA ARG A 302 0.23 21.49 -21.24
C ARG A 302 -0.94 22.39 -21.62
N ARG A 303 -1.91 22.58 -20.72
CA ARG A 303 -3.10 23.42 -20.90
C ARG A 303 -3.09 24.65 -20.00
N GLY A 304 -1.97 24.92 -19.31
CA GLY A 304 -1.83 26.06 -18.40
C GLY A 304 -2.57 25.89 -17.06
N VAL A 305 -3.04 24.68 -16.74
CA VAL A 305 -3.68 24.40 -15.46
C VAL A 305 -2.64 23.84 -14.51
N GLN A 306 -2.42 24.54 -13.39
CA GLN A 306 -1.47 24.11 -12.36
C GLN A 306 -2.19 23.39 -11.22
N LEU A 307 -1.50 22.42 -10.63
CA LEU A 307 -1.95 21.75 -9.41
C LEU A 307 -1.83 22.68 -8.20
N HIS A 308 -2.80 22.61 -7.29
CA HIS A 308 -2.77 23.31 -6.01
C HIS A 308 -2.01 22.48 -4.97
N ASN A 309 -0.68 22.47 -5.04
CA ASN A 309 0.14 21.63 -4.15
C ASN A 309 0.15 22.11 -2.68
N SER A 310 -0.13 23.39 -2.42
CA SER A 310 -0.12 23.97 -1.07
C SER A 310 -1.43 23.82 -0.30
N PHE A 311 -2.42 23.10 -0.84
CA PHE A 311 -3.71 22.93 -0.17
C PHE A 311 -3.61 21.83 0.87
N ASP A 312 -3.87 22.17 2.13
CA ASP A 312 -3.99 21.19 3.22
C ASP A 312 -5.47 20.98 3.57
N PRO A 313 -6.06 19.81 3.30
CA PRO A 313 -7.45 19.51 3.61
C PRO A 313 -7.77 19.47 5.11
N CYS A 314 -6.75 19.42 5.98
CA CYS A 314 -6.91 19.42 7.43
C CYS A 314 -6.70 20.81 8.06
N HIS A 315 -6.50 21.85 7.26
CA HIS A 315 -6.28 23.20 7.77
C HIS A 315 -7.54 23.76 8.46
N PRO A 316 -7.41 24.46 9.61
CA PRO A 316 -8.56 24.99 10.36
C PRO A 316 -9.44 25.95 9.55
N ASP A 317 -8.88 26.65 8.54
CA ASP A 317 -9.60 27.61 7.69
C ASP A 317 -10.61 27.02 6.72
N ILE A 318 -10.59 25.70 6.55
CA ILE A 318 -11.60 24.98 5.78
C ILE A 318 -12.94 24.97 6.55
N VAL A 319 -12.89 24.94 7.88
CA VAL A 319 -14.07 25.00 8.74
C VAL A 319 -14.53 26.45 8.87
N ARG A 320 -15.47 26.84 8.01
CA ARG A 320 -16.08 28.20 7.98
C ARG A 320 -17.53 28.23 8.47
N ASP A 321 -17.93 27.18 9.18
CA ASP A 321 -19.24 27.13 9.81
C ASP A 321 -19.32 28.20 10.92
N PRO A 322 -20.37 29.05 10.96
CA PRO A 322 -20.56 30.03 12.02
C PRO A 322 -20.43 29.46 13.44
N GLU A 323 -20.83 28.21 13.66
CA GLU A 323 -20.72 27.52 14.96
C GLU A 323 -19.28 27.29 15.43
N PHE A 324 -18.32 27.34 14.51
CA PHE A 324 -16.90 27.11 14.78
C PHE A 324 -16.06 28.39 14.64
N LYS A 325 -16.71 29.54 14.44
CA LYS A 325 -16.03 30.83 14.24
C LYS A 325 -15.24 31.28 15.46
N ASP A 326 -15.80 31.08 16.65
CA ASP A 326 -15.23 31.52 17.93
C ASP A 326 -14.45 30.39 18.65
N LYS A 327 -14.35 29.21 18.02
CA LYS A 327 -13.64 28.04 18.56
C LYS A 327 -12.14 28.14 18.35
N SER A 328 -11.39 27.39 19.15
CA SER A 328 -9.93 27.36 19.06
C SER A 328 -9.46 26.80 17.71
N THR A 329 -8.24 27.14 17.32
CA THR A 329 -7.60 26.62 16.10
C THR A 329 -7.45 25.09 16.15
N GLU A 330 -7.22 24.53 17.34
CA GLU A 330 -7.12 23.09 17.57
C GLU A 330 -8.45 22.38 17.32
N GLU A 331 -9.55 22.89 17.88
CA GLU A 331 -10.89 22.34 17.67
C GLU A 331 -11.31 22.40 16.20
N ARG A 332 -11.01 23.51 15.51
CA ARG A 332 -11.25 23.65 14.07
C ARG A 332 -10.41 22.67 13.25
N THR A 333 -9.17 22.40 13.66
CA THR A 333 -8.30 21.41 13.00
C THR A 333 -8.83 19.98 13.19
N ILE A 334 -9.30 19.65 14.40
CA ILE A 334 -9.95 18.35 14.66
C ILE A 334 -11.17 18.20 13.76
N GLN A 335 -12.00 19.24 13.66
CA GLN A 335 -13.19 19.19 12.83
C GLN A 335 -12.86 19.09 11.33
N ALA A 336 -11.82 19.79 10.85
CA ALA A 336 -11.32 19.66 9.48
C ALA A 336 -10.91 18.21 9.17
N LYS A 337 -10.18 17.56 10.09
CA LYS A 337 -9.79 16.14 9.97
C LYS A 337 -11.02 15.23 9.89
N ILE A 338 -12.05 15.47 10.71
CA ILE A 338 -13.29 14.69 10.69
C ILE A 338 -13.99 14.83 9.32
N ILE A 339 -14.12 16.06 8.81
CA ILE A 339 -14.73 16.33 7.49
C ILE A 339 -13.95 15.64 6.37
N PHE A 340 -12.62 15.72 6.41
CA PHE A 340 -11.77 15.07 5.43
C PHE A 340 -11.93 13.54 5.47
N ASN A 341 -11.88 12.93 6.66
CA ASN A 341 -12.11 11.49 6.84
C ASN A 341 -13.49 11.05 6.35
N ASN A 342 -14.54 11.82 6.61
CA ASN A 342 -15.88 11.52 6.12
C ASN A 342 -15.96 11.56 4.59
N THR A 343 -15.26 12.52 3.97
CA THR A 343 -15.15 12.62 2.51
C THR A 343 -14.43 11.40 1.93
N CYS A 344 -13.31 11.01 2.54
CA CYS A 344 -12.58 9.79 2.22
C CYS A 344 -13.46 8.53 2.31
N ASN A 345 -14.20 8.36 3.41
CA ASN A 345 -15.12 7.24 3.60
C ASN A 345 -16.22 7.22 2.55
N ARG A 346 -16.77 8.39 2.20
CA ARG A 346 -17.77 8.51 1.13
C ARG A 346 -17.20 8.07 -0.23
N ALA A 347 -15.97 8.48 -0.54
CA ALA A 347 -15.29 8.06 -1.77
C ALA A 347 -15.09 6.52 -1.80
N ILE A 348 -14.63 5.93 -0.70
CA ILE A 348 -14.47 4.47 -0.57
C ILE A 348 -15.79 3.74 -0.76
N ASN A 349 -16.88 4.24 -0.16
CA ASN A 349 -18.21 3.63 -0.28
C ASN A 349 -18.76 3.67 -1.71
N PHE A 350 -18.46 4.74 -2.46
CA PHE A 350 -18.92 4.89 -3.85
C PHE A 350 -18.19 3.96 -4.82
N ILE A 351 -16.93 3.63 -4.54
CA ILE A 351 -16.13 2.73 -5.38
C ILE A 351 -16.68 1.31 -5.25
N LYS A 352 -17.10 0.70 -6.35
CA LYS A 352 -17.71 -0.65 -6.32
C LYS A 352 -16.69 -1.78 -6.20
N THR A 353 -15.43 -1.50 -6.51
CA THR A 353 -14.39 -2.50 -6.70
C THR A 353 -13.64 -2.80 -5.39
N PRO A 354 -13.74 -4.02 -4.82
CA PRO A 354 -13.25 -4.32 -3.47
C PRO A 354 -11.74 -4.18 -3.30
N HIS A 355 -10.94 -4.57 -4.31
CA HIS A 355 -9.49 -4.42 -4.26
C HIS A 355 -9.02 -2.94 -4.27
N ILE A 356 -9.81 -2.06 -4.90
CA ILE A 356 -9.54 -0.61 -4.89
C ILE A 356 -9.88 -0.02 -3.52
N LYS A 357 -10.97 -0.47 -2.87
CA LYS A 357 -11.34 -0.02 -1.52
C LYS A 357 -10.23 -0.28 -0.50
N LEU A 358 -9.67 -1.49 -0.50
CA LEU A 358 -8.61 -1.90 0.42
C LEU A 358 -7.33 -1.07 0.26
N ALA A 359 -6.99 -0.68 -0.97
CA ALA A 359 -5.80 0.11 -1.28
C ALA A 359 -5.97 1.62 -1.01
N ILE A 360 -7.20 2.13 -0.92
CA ILE A 360 -7.47 3.54 -0.53
C ILE A 360 -7.47 3.69 0.99
N ALA A 361 -7.93 2.68 1.73
CA ALA A 361 -8.00 2.68 3.19
C ALA A 361 -6.71 3.15 3.92
N PRO A 362 -5.48 2.77 3.52
CA PRO A 362 -4.26 3.29 4.16
C PRO A 362 -4.03 4.79 3.90
N ALA A 363 -4.42 5.34 2.74
CA ALA A 363 -4.34 6.78 2.46
C ALA A 363 -5.34 7.60 3.30
N THR A 364 -6.37 6.95 3.85
CA THR A 364 -7.43 7.58 4.66
C THR A 364 -7.31 7.27 6.15
N ASN A 365 -6.50 6.28 6.55
CA ASN A 365 -6.36 5.80 7.94
C ASN A 365 -5.28 6.50 8.77
N ALA A 366 -4.49 7.40 8.20
CA ALA A 366 -3.42 8.08 8.94
C ALA A 366 -3.92 9.03 10.06
N LEU A 367 -5.24 9.29 10.17
CA LEU A 367 -5.81 10.24 11.13
C LEU A 367 -7.18 9.80 11.66
N ARG A 368 -7.35 8.55 12.11
CA ARG A 368 -8.49 8.20 12.98
C ARG A 368 -8.17 8.68 14.40
N PRO A 369 -8.77 9.77 14.93
CA PRO A 369 -8.98 9.83 16.37
C PRO A 369 -9.91 8.66 16.75
N ASN A 370 -9.63 8.07 17.90
CA ASN A 370 -10.35 6.93 18.48
C ASN A 370 -11.84 6.91 18.13
N SER A 371 -12.29 5.74 17.69
CA SER A 371 -13.69 5.39 17.47
C SER A 371 -14.56 5.81 18.66
N GLN A 372 -15.29 6.93 18.54
CA GLN A 372 -16.56 7.11 19.22
C GLN A 372 -17.59 6.24 18.51
N SER A 373 -18.26 5.39 19.29
CA SER A 373 -19.39 4.57 18.89
C SER A 373 -20.52 5.42 18.30
N PRO A 374 -21.33 4.88 17.38
CA PRO A 374 -22.53 5.57 16.92
C PRO A 374 -23.53 5.74 18.08
N PRO A 375 -24.27 6.86 18.17
CA PRO A 375 -25.33 6.99 19.15
C PRO A 375 -26.43 5.95 18.88
N PRO A 376 -27.07 5.40 19.93
CA PRO A 376 -28.10 4.39 19.78
C PRO A 376 -29.30 4.96 19.00
N ARG A 377 -29.83 4.14 18.07
CA ARG A 377 -31.12 4.38 17.44
C ARG A 377 -32.19 4.45 18.53
N THR A 378 -32.88 5.57 18.62
CA THR A 378 -34.16 5.65 19.31
C THR A 378 -35.15 4.84 18.48
N GLU A 379 -35.47 3.63 18.93
CA GLU A 379 -36.67 2.93 18.46
C GLU A 379 -37.86 3.74 18.96
N THR A 380 -38.53 4.41 18.03
CA THR A 380 -39.91 4.86 18.21
C THR A 380 -40.75 3.62 18.45
N ILE A 381 -41.18 3.42 19.69
CA ILE A 381 -42.23 2.48 20.02
C ILE A 381 -43.53 3.13 19.57
N ASP A 382 -44.19 2.49 18.61
CA ASP A 382 -45.51 2.84 18.12
C ASP A 382 -46.51 2.80 19.29
N LEU A 383 -47.19 3.93 19.50
CA LEU A 383 -48.42 4.04 20.26
C LEU A 383 -49.57 3.63 19.33
N ASP A 384 -50.45 2.76 19.82
CA ASP A 384 -51.86 2.47 19.50
C ASP A 384 -52.14 1.09 20.15
N ASP A 385 -53.17 0.75 20.92
CA ASP A 385 -54.46 1.33 21.32
C ASP A 385 -54.92 0.62 22.63
N ASP A 386 -55.76 1.33 23.40
CA ASP A 386 -56.88 0.84 24.23
C ASP A 386 -56.73 -0.38 25.17
N MET A 387 -56.75 -0.11 26.48
CA MET A 387 -57.65 -0.84 27.38
C MET A 387 -58.05 0.02 28.59
N ASP A 388 -59.34 0.31 28.63
CA ASP A 388 -60.04 1.16 29.58
C ASP A 388 -60.38 0.41 30.89
N ILE A 389 -60.88 1.16 31.88
CA ILE A 389 -61.73 0.76 33.03
C ILE A 389 -61.10 0.76 34.46
N THR A 390 -61.30 1.92 35.09
CA THR A 390 -61.86 2.19 36.46
C THR A 390 -61.18 1.65 37.73
N THR A 391 -60.97 2.53 38.73
CA THR A 391 -61.87 2.75 39.91
C THR A 391 -61.12 3.38 41.10
N THR A 392 -61.78 4.35 41.77
CA THR A 392 -61.63 4.85 43.16
C THR A 392 -60.32 5.56 43.56
N GLN A 393 -60.34 6.89 43.81
CA GLN A 393 -60.84 7.64 44.98
C GLN A 393 -59.85 7.73 46.15
N ASP A 394 -59.63 8.99 46.53
CA ASP A 394 -59.53 9.52 47.91
C ASP A 394 -58.17 9.90 48.54
N ASN A 395 -58.15 11.18 48.96
CA ASN A 395 -57.57 11.76 50.19
C ASN A 395 -56.11 12.26 50.15
N THR A 396 -55.85 13.58 50.00
CA THR A 396 -55.86 14.71 50.97
C THR A 396 -54.56 14.90 51.79
N THR A 397 -54.23 16.19 52.00
CA THR A 397 -53.43 16.83 53.10
C THR A 397 -51.89 16.84 52.91
N THR A 398 -51.24 17.98 52.59
CA THR A 398 -50.83 19.15 53.43
C THR A 398 -49.59 18.89 54.30
N THR A 399 -48.64 19.84 54.25
CA THR A 399 -47.68 20.33 55.29
C THR A 399 -46.21 20.15 54.88
N THR A 400 -45.49 21.21 54.46
CA THR A 400 -44.56 22.08 55.25
C THR A 400 -43.45 21.24 55.94
N ILE A 401 -42.15 21.43 55.72
CA ILE A 401 -41.29 22.64 55.72
C ILE A 401 -40.18 22.48 54.69
#